data_AF-A0A5E4QKK6-F1
#
_entry.id   AF-A0A5E4QKK6-F1
#
_cell.length_a   1.000
_cell.length_b   1.000
_cell.length_c   1.000
_cell.angle_alpha   90.00
_cell.angle_beta   90.00
_cell.angle_gamma   90.00
#
_symmetry.space_group_name_H-M   'P 1'
#
loop_
_entity.id
_entity.type
_entity.pdbx_description
1 polymer ?
#
loop_
_entity_poly.entity_id
_entity_poly.type
_entity_poly.pdbx_seq_one_letter_code
_entity_poly.pdbx_strand_id
1 'polypeptide(L)'
;MNLLILSVLVVMIAATSAEQYTDRYDNINIDEILTHIIDAIQSSCSKCTEMQRKMSRKVVNFIKEQEKTFWEDLKHKYDPGDVYKPVYESFLAADD
;
A
#
# COMPACT_ATOMS: atom_id res chain seq x y z
N MET A 1 -29.62 12.19 -39.62
CA MET A 1 -28.15 12.32 -39.64
C MET A 1 -27.63 12.83 -38.29
N ASN A 2 -28.00 14.02 -37.81
CA ASN A 2 -27.49 14.60 -36.55
C ASN A 2 -27.76 13.77 -35.28
N LEU A 3 -28.96 13.21 -35.10
CA LEU A 3 -29.32 12.46 -33.88
C LEU A 3 -28.51 11.16 -33.73
N LEU A 4 -28.28 10.46 -34.85
CA LEU A 4 -27.50 9.21 -34.88
C LEU A 4 -26.02 9.47 -34.62
N ILE A 5 -25.48 10.58 -35.12
CA ILE A 5 -24.10 11.01 -34.85
C ILE A 5 -23.94 11.33 -33.37
N LEU A 6 -24.93 12.02 -32.76
CA LEU A 6 -24.93 12.32 -31.33
C LEU A 6 -24.95 11.04 -30.47
N SER A 7 -25.78 10.05 -30.83
CA SER A 7 -25.84 8.79 -30.08
C SER A 7 -24.55 7.97 -30.16
N VAL A 8 -23.87 7.97 -31.32
CA VAL A 8 -22.60 7.25 -31.50
C VAL A 8 -21.47 7.91 -30.72
N LEU A 9 -21.44 9.24 -30.68
CA LEU A 9 -20.48 10.02 -29.89
C LEU A 9 -20.60 9.73 -28.38
N VAL A 10 -21.82 9.62 -27.85
CA VAL A 10 -22.05 9.32 -26.43
C VAL A 10 -21.54 7.93 -26.05
N VAL A 11 -21.72 6.92 -26.91
CA VAL A 11 -21.22 5.55 -26.67
C VAL A 11 -19.70 5.49 -26.69
N MET A 12 -19.05 6.22 -27.61
CA MET A 12 -17.59 6.32 -27.67
C MET A 12 -16.99 6.99 -26.43
N ILE A 13 -17.65 8.02 -25.89
CA ILE A 13 -17.20 8.71 -24.66
C ILE A 13 -17.34 7.78 -23.43
N ALA A 14 -18.41 6.98 -23.36
CA ALA A 14 -18.60 6.05 -22.25
C ALA A 14 -17.53 4.94 -22.21
N ALA A 15 -17.06 4.49 -23.39
CA ALA A 15 -16.06 3.43 -23.52
C ALA A 15 -14.64 3.82 -23.06
N THR A 16 -14.36 5.11 -22.79
CA THR A 16 -13.02 5.56 -22.35
C THR A 16 -12.84 5.54 -20.84
N SER A 17 -13.78 5.00 -20.06
CA SER A 17 -13.85 5.21 -18.60
C SER A 17 -13.33 4.08 -17.70
N ALA A 18 -12.63 3.09 -18.24
CA ALA A 18 -11.89 2.13 -17.41
C ALA A 18 -10.41 2.52 -17.41
N GLU A 19 -9.96 3.23 -16.37
CA GLU A 19 -8.51 3.36 -16.09
C GLU A 19 -8.00 1.97 -15.67
N GLN A 20 -7.54 1.19 -16.64
CA GLN A 20 -6.90 -0.08 -16.35
C GLN A 20 -5.55 0.21 -15.68
N TYR A 21 -5.36 -0.31 -14.48
CA TYR A 21 -4.09 -0.21 -13.75
C TYR A 21 -2.96 -0.79 -14.59
N THR A 22 -1.76 -0.22 -14.48
CA THR A 22 -0.61 -0.62 -15.29
C THR A 22 -0.15 -2.04 -14.95
N ASP A 23 0.20 -2.83 -15.96
CA ASP A 23 0.75 -4.19 -15.82
C ASP A 23 2.18 -4.26 -15.24
N ARG A 24 2.76 -3.11 -14.92
CA ARG A 24 4.12 -2.96 -14.39
C ARG A 24 4.41 -3.84 -13.17
N TYR A 25 3.41 -4.06 -12.32
CA TYR A 25 3.56 -4.77 -11.04
C TYR A 25 2.87 -6.15 -11.00
N ASP A 26 2.43 -6.66 -12.15
CA ASP A 26 1.63 -7.90 -12.21
C ASP A 26 2.47 -9.17 -12.00
N ASN A 27 3.77 -9.12 -12.29
CA ASN A 27 4.70 -10.26 -12.15
C ASN A 27 5.54 -10.21 -10.87
N ILE A 28 5.07 -9.50 -9.84
CA ILE A 28 5.74 -9.44 -8.55
C ILE A 28 5.51 -10.72 -7.74
N ASN A 29 6.56 -11.22 -7.10
CA ASN A 29 6.47 -12.33 -6.15
C ASN A 29 5.89 -11.83 -4.82
N ILE A 30 4.63 -12.20 -4.55
CA ILE A 30 3.92 -11.78 -3.34
C ILE A 30 4.55 -12.40 -2.08
N ASP A 31 4.99 -13.65 -2.14
CA ASP A 31 5.55 -14.37 -0.98
C ASP A 31 6.88 -13.76 -0.51
N GLU A 32 7.71 -13.32 -1.45
CA GLU A 32 8.96 -12.63 -1.17
C GLU A 32 8.71 -11.27 -0.46
N ILE A 33 7.76 -10.49 -0.97
CA ILE A 33 7.40 -9.20 -0.36
C ILE A 33 6.87 -9.40 1.06
N LEU A 34 5.97 -10.36 1.27
CA LEU A 34 5.42 -10.65 2.59
C LEU A 34 6.53 -11.05 3.57
N THR A 35 7.49 -11.87 3.12
CA THR A 35 8.65 -12.26 3.93
C THR A 35 9.47 -11.04 4.36
N HIS A 36 9.74 -10.10 3.45
CA HIS A 36 10.48 -8.87 3.76
C HIS A 36 9.72 -7.93 4.70
N ILE A 37 8.40 -7.81 4.55
CA ILE A 37 7.57 -6.99 5.44
C ILE A 37 7.57 -7.56 6.87
N ILE A 38 7.43 -8.88 7.02
CA ILE A 38 7.45 -9.54 8.34
C ILE A 38 8.83 -9.37 8.99
N ASP A 39 9.92 -9.62 8.26
CA ASP A 39 11.29 -9.39 8.74
C ASP A 39 11.51 -7.93 9.16
N ALA A 40 10.95 -6.97 8.41
CA ALA A 40 11.06 -5.55 8.73
C ALA A 40 10.33 -5.18 10.03
N ILE A 41 9.14 -5.74 10.27
CA ILE A 41 8.37 -5.56 11.51
C ILE A 41 9.14 -6.14 12.71
N GLN A 42 9.74 -7.31 12.55
CA GLN A 42 10.46 -8.00 13.63
C GLN A 42 11.86 -7.41 13.91
N SER A 43 12.54 -6.87 12.89
CA SER A 43 13.94 -6.45 12.96
C SER A 43 14.18 -4.94 12.77
N SER A 44 13.14 -4.10 12.84
CA SER A 44 13.24 -2.65 12.54
C SER A 44 13.86 -2.35 11.17
N CYS A 45 13.45 -3.11 10.14
CA CYS A 45 13.88 -2.92 8.75
C CYS A 45 15.41 -2.99 8.56
N SER A 46 16.13 -3.82 9.33
CA SER A 46 17.60 -3.89 9.32
C SER A 46 18.22 -4.02 7.91
N LYS A 47 17.54 -4.72 6.99
CA LYS A 47 17.96 -4.97 5.60
C LYS A 47 17.48 -3.92 4.59
N CYS A 48 16.70 -2.94 5.00
CA CYS A 48 16.08 -1.96 4.12
C CYS A 48 17.04 -0.82 3.75
N THR A 49 16.94 -0.34 2.52
CA THR A 49 17.61 0.89 2.07
C THR A 49 17.04 2.11 2.79
N GLU A 50 17.81 3.20 2.85
CA GLU A 50 17.38 4.46 3.47
C GLU A 50 16.06 4.98 2.86
N MET A 51 15.95 4.93 1.52
CA MET A 51 14.74 5.33 0.82
C MET A 51 13.54 4.46 1.21
N GLN A 52 13.72 3.13 1.31
CA GLN A 52 12.66 2.23 1.76
C GLN A 52 12.25 2.53 3.20
N ARG A 53 13.20 2.81 4.10
CA ARG A 53 12.88 3.17 5.50
C ARG A 53 12.03 4.45 5.57
N LYS A 54 12.47 5.50 4.87
CA LYS A 54 11.76 6.78 4.80
C LYS A 54 10.35 6.64 4.23
N MET A 55 10.21 5.94 3.11
CA MET A 55 8.91 5.73 2.47
C MET A 55 7.99 4.86 3.33
N SER A 56 8.51 3.78 3.93
CA SER A 56 7.75 2.93 4.85
C SER A 56 7.25 3.71 6.05
N ARG A 57 8.08 4.53 6.70
CA ARG A 57 7.64 5.40 7.82
C ARG A 57 6.49 6.31 7.42
N LYS A 58 6.61 6.98 6.27
CA LYS A 58 5.57 7.89 5.76
C LYS A 58 4.24 7.17 5.51
N VAL A 59 4.29 6.02 4.82
CA VAL A 59 3.08 5.24 4.49
C VAL A 59 2.43 4.68 5.74
N VAL A 60 3.21 4.11 6.66
CA VAL A 60 2.68 3.50 7.88
C VAL A 60 2.09 4.55 8.82
N ASN A 61 2.74 5.71 8.99
CA ASN A 61 2.17 6.81 9.79
C ASN A 61 0.86 7.32 9.18
N PHE A 62 0.79 7.44 7.85
CA PHE A 62 -0.46 7.79 7.15
C PHE A 62 -1.57 6.77 7.43
N ILE A 63 -1.29 5.47 7.29
CA ILE A 63 -2.27 4.41 7.53
C ILE A 63 -2.74 4.43 8.99
N LYS A 64 -1.82 4.57 9.95
CA LYS A 64 -2.13 4.62 11.38
C LYS A 64 -3.04 5.80 11.74
N GLU A 65 -2.87 6.96 11.09
CA GLU A 65 -3.63 8.17 11.39
C GLU A 65 -4.95 8.27 10.62
N GLN A 66 -4.93 7.98 9.32
CA GLN A 66 -6.04 8.20 8.40
C GLN A 66 -6.92 6.96 8.23
N GLU A 67 -6.34 5.75 8.32
CA GLU A 67 -7.01 4.48 8.01
C GLU A 67 -7.05 3.56 9.25
N LYS A 68 -7.64 4.05 10.34
CA LYS A 68 -7.62 3.39 11.66
C LYS A 68 -8.19 1.97 11.65
N THR A 69 -9.28 1.74 10.91
CA THR A 69 -9.88 0.41 10.81
C THR A 69 -8.91 -0.58 10.15
N PHE A 70 -8.30 -0.17 9.05
CA PHE A 70 -7.30 -0.97 8.35
C PHE A 70 -6.04 -1.19 9.22
N TRP A 71 -5.65 -0.19 10.01
CA TRP A 71 -4.56 -0.34 10.98
C TRP A 71 -4.86 -1.41 12.04
N GLU A 72 -6.07 -1.46 12.58
CA GLU A 72 -6.49 -2.51 13.51
C GLU A 72 -6.50 -3.90 12.84
N ASP A 73 -6.98 -4.00 11.60
CA ASP A 73 -6.97 -5.25 10.84
C ASP A 73 -5.55 -5.75 10.56
N LEU A 74 -4.62 -4.85 10.24
CA LEU A 74 -3.21 -5.17 10.06
C LEU A 74 -2.58 -5.72 11.33
N LYS A 75 -2.83 -5.08 12.49
CA LYS A 75 -2.36 -5.59 13.78
C LYS A 75 -2.97 -6.95 14.09
N HIS A 76 -4.27 -7.12 13.90
CA HIS A 76 -4.93 -8.40 14.15
C HIS A 76 -4.34 -9.54 13.30
N LYS A 77 -3.99 -9.25 12.04
CA LYS A 77 -3.44 -10.23 11.11
C LYS A 77 -1.96 -10.55 11.36
N TYR A 78 -1.14 -9.55 11.65
CA TYR A 78 0.32 -9.69 11.65
C TYR A 78 0.98 -9.55 13.02
N ASP A 79 0.31 -8.94 14.01
CA ASP A 79 0.79 -8.79 15.38
C ASP A 79 -0.33 -8.99 16.42
N PRO A 80 -0.99 -10.17 16.46
CA PRO A 80 -2.02 -10.46 17.44
C PRO A 80 -1.39 -10.52 18.84
N GLY A 81 -1.53 -9.43 19.60
CA GLY A 81 -0.98 -9.29 20.96
C GLY A 81 0.03 -8.17 21.16
N ASP A 82 0.22 -7.29 20.17
CA ASP A 82 1.13 -6.13 20.26
C ASP A 82 2.58 -6.54 20.61
N VAL A 83 3.04 -7.70 20.16
CA VAL A 83 4.37 -8.26 20.47
C VAL A 83 5.47 -7.45 19.79
N TYR A 84 5.21 -6.98 18.57
CA TYR A 84 6.18 -6.20 17.78
C TYR A 84 5.98 -4.70 17.88
N LYS A 85 4.95 -4.25 18.60
CA LYS A 85 4.68 -2.85 18.90
C LYS A 85 5.87 -2.01 19.31
N PRO A 86 6.67 -2.37 20.33
CA PRO A 86 7.82 -1.56 20.71
C PRO A 86 8.86 -1.43 19.57
N VAL A 87 8.95 -2.44 18.70
CA VAL A 87 9.90 -2.46 17.58
C VAL A 87 9.45 -1.50 16.49
N TYR A 88 8.22 -1.66 15.98
CA TYR A 88 7.76 -0.79 14.90
C TYR A 88 7.47 0.63 15.37
N GLU A 89 7.04 0.86 16.62
CA GLU A 89 6.86 2.24 17.13
C GLU A 89 8.19 2.99 17.25
N SER A 90 9.27 2.31 17.67
CA SER A 90 10.62 2.90 17.64
C SER A 90 11.06 3.22 16.22
N PHE A 91 10.76 2.35 15.24
CA PHE A 91 11.07 2.60 13.84
C PHE A 91 10.30 3.80 13.27
N LEU A 92 9.02 3.95 13.62
CA LEU A 92 8.16 5.03 13.14
C LEU A 92 8.48 6.39 13.75
N ALA A 93 9.09 6.42 14.94
CA ALA A 93 9.47 7.65 15.64
C ALA A 93 10.82 8.24 15.16
N ALA A 94 11.57 7.51 14.33
CA ALA A 94 12.87 7.97 13.83
C ALA A 94 12.74 9.13 12.82
N ASP A 95 13.64 10.10 12.90
CA ASP A 95 13.67 11.36 12.14
C ASP A 95 14.79 11.43 11.09
N ASP A 96 15.48 10.32 10.85
CA ASP A 96 16.54 10.15 9.84
C ASP A 96 16.06 10.24 8.38
#